data_AF-A0A2T4VNZ5-F1
#
_entry.id   AF-A0A2T4VNZ5-F1
#
_cell.length_a   1.000
_cell.length_b   1.000
_cell.length_c   1.000
_cell.angle_alpha   90.00
_cell.angle_beta   90.00
_cell.angle_gamma   90.00
#
_symmetry.space_group_name_H-M   'P 1'
#
loop_
_entity.id
_entity.type
_entity.pdbx_description
1 polymer ?
#
loop_
_entity_poly.entity_id
_entity_poly.type
_entity_poly.pdbx_seq_one_letter_code
_entity_poly.pdbx_strand_id
1 'polypeptide(L)'
;MERALAYVEAIRAGSGQRLTVTHLVAKAAADAVRRYPEANAILRWNRPWLRKRVSVCVLVVQPEPLGRVDLTTATVPDADVLSLQGFAAAMEARVQQVRHRRDTVIERGKRRSSLVPGIFMNAILRLLSFVWYTLNVDLAWVGMPRDPFGSIAVSNVGSLGLERAWLAMVPYTRVALYLAPGAVRDAPVLEGDSLVPGKLMTLSCTFDARLLDHELVSRVLHHIGAALQDPESAWGPPIPTR
;
A
#
# COMPACT_ATOMS: atom_id res chain seq x y z
N MET A 1 -11.86 4.42 15.18
CA MET A 1 -10.45 4.01 15.10
C MET A 1 -9.88 3.51 16.42
N GLU A 2 -10.57 3.67 17.54
CA GLU A 2 -10.06 3.31 18.87
C GLU A 2 -9.70 1.84 18.99
N ARG A 3 -10.61 0.93 18.58
CA ARG A 3 -10.34 -0.52 18.55
C ARG A 3 -9.10 -0.85 17.72
N ALA A 4 -8.93 -0.23 16.54
CA ALA A 4 -7.74 -0.41 15.71
C ALA A 4 -6.44 0.04 16.41
N LEU A 5 -6.48 1.19 17.08
CA LEU A 5 -5.32 1.74 17.79
C LEU A 5 -4.96 0.86 18.99
N ALA A 6 -5.94 0.48 19.81
CA ALA A 6 -5.77 -0.42 20.94
C ALA A 6 -5.18 -1.77 20.51
N TYR A 7 -5.66 -2.32 19.39
CA TYR A 7 -5.14 -3.56 18.81
C TYR A 7 -3.68 -3.43 18.37
N VAL A 8 -3.32 -2.31 17.73
CA VAL A 8 -1.93 -2.02 17.34
C VAL A 8 -1.03 -1.90 18.57
N GLU A 9 -1.48 -1.20 19.61
CA GLU A 9 -0.74 -1.02 20.85
C GLU A 9 -0.54 -2.35 21.59
N ALA A 10 -1.56 -3.19 21.66
CA ALA A 10 -1.48 -4.52 22.28
C ALA A 10 -0.44 -5.41 21.60
N ILE A 11 -0.43 -5.47 20.25
CA ILE A 11 0.57 -6.24 19.50
C ILE A 11 1.97 -5.65 19.70
N ARG A 12 2.13 -4.33 19.66
CA ARG A 12 3.44 -3.68 19.88
C ARG A 12 4.00 -4.01 21.26
N ALA A 13 3.17 -3.94 22.30
CA ALA A 13 3.58 -4.26 23.67
C ALA A 13 3.94 -5.74 23.84
N GLY A 14 3.20 -6.64 23.18
CA GLY A 14 3.38 -8.10 23.32
C GLY A 14 4.49 -8.72 22.47
N SER A 15 4.81 -8.14 21.31
CA SER A 15 5.74 -8.74 20.33
C SER A 15 6.97 -7.89 20.03
N GLY A 16 7.00 -6.63 20.45
CA GLY A 16 8.04 -5.67 20.05
C GLY A 16 7.99 -5.27 18.56
N GLN A 17 7.05 -5.81 17.78
CA GLN A 17 6.93 -5.56 16.36
C GLN A 17 6.38 -4.15 16.08
N ARG A 18 6.98 -3.44 15.10
CA ARG A 18 6.53 -2.11 14.67
C ARG A 18 5.29 -2.17 13.76
N LEU A 19 4.15 -2.56 14.31
CA LEU A 19 2.86 -2.52 13.60
C LEU A 19 2.32 -1.08 13.53
N THR A 20 1.59 -0.68 12.48
CA THR A 20 0.99 0.67 12.35
C THR A 20 -0.38 0.59 11.71
N VAL A 21 -1.16 1.68 11.76
CA VAL A 21 -2.45 1.76 11.04
C VAL A 21 -2.27 1.54 9.53
N THR A 22 -1.16 2.00 8.94
CA THR A 22 -0.85 1.72 7.53
C THR A 22 -0.73 0.23 7.25
N HIS A 23 -0.15 -0.54 8.17
CA HIS A 23 -0.09 -2.00 8.04
C HIS A 23 -1.48 -2.63 8.09
N LEU A 24 -2.36 -2.18 9.00
CA LEU A 24 -3.74 -2.66 9.04
C LEU A 24 -4.48 -2.37 7.73
N VAL A 25 -4.39 -1.15 7.22
CA VAL A 25 -5.04 -0.74 5.96
C VAL A 25 -4.50 -1.57 4.79
N ALA A 26 -3.19 -1.70 4.68
CA ALA A 26 -2.55 -2.46 3.61
C ALA A 26 -2.92 -3.94 3.66
N LYS A 27 -2.96 -4.54 4.86
CA LYS A 27 -3.35 -5.95 5.03
C LYS A 27 -4.84 -6.16 4.76
N ALA A 28 -5.70 -5.30 5.30
CA ALA A 28 -7.14 -5.35 5.05
C ALA A 28 -7.46 -5.20 3.55
N ALA A 29 -6.69 -4.38 2.83
CA ALA A 29 -6.83 -4.24 1.38
C ALA A 29 -6.42 -5.53 0.65
N ALA A 30 -5.33 -6.19 1.06
CA ALA A 30 -4.96 -7.49 0.52
C ALA A 30 -6.05 -8.55 0.75
N ASP A 31 -6.61 -8.59 1.96
CA ASP A 31 -7.68 -9.52 2.35
C ASP A 31 -8.98 -9.24 1.58
N ALA A 32 -9.32 -7.97 1.39
CA ALA A 32 -10.46 -7.55 0.58
C ALA A 32 -10.29 -8.00 -0.89
N VAL A 33 -9.10 -7.82 -1.47
CA VAL A 33 -8.83 -8.22 -2.85
C VAL A 33 -8.79 -9.75 -3.01
N ARG A 34 -8.37 -10.49 -1.98
CA ARG A 34 -8.51 -11.96 -1.96
C ARG A 34 -9.98 -12.38 -1.92
N ARG A 35 -10.82 -11.66 -1.17
CA ARG A 35 -12.26 -11.92 -1.07
C ARG A 35 -13.01 -11.55 -2.35
N TYR A 36 -12.61 -10.46 -3.01
CA TYR A 36 -13.18 -9.94 -4.24
C TYR A 36 -12.11 -9.95 -5.35
N PRO A 37 -11.83 -11.13 -5.95
CA PRO A 37 -10.74 -11.28 -6.91
C PRO A 37 -10.91 -10.42 -8.16
N GLU A 38 -12.14 -9.97 -8.47
CA GLU A 38 -12.42 -9.01 -9.54
C GLU A 38 -11.71 -7.67 -9.32
N ALA A 39 -11.45 -7.31 -8.06
CA ALA A 39 -10.69 -6.11 -7.72
C ALA A 39 -9.20 -6.23 -8.06
N ASN A 40 -8.70 -7.46 -8.27
CA ASN A 40 -7.30 -7.73 -8.62
C ASN A 40 -7.06 -7.68 -10.14
N ALA A 41 -7.46 -6.59 -10.80
CA ALA A 41 -7.40 -6.49 -12.26
C ALA A 41 -6.20 -5.66 -12.76
N ILE A 42 -5.72 -5.96 -13.96
CA ILE A 42 -4.74 -5.17 -14.72
C ILE A 42 -5.15 -5.04 -16.18
N LEU A 43 -4.91 -3.88 -16.79
CA LEU A 43 -5.14 -3.69 -18.21
C LEU A 43 -3.95 -4.24 -19.03
N ARG A 44 -4.22 -5.25 -19.85
CA ARG A 44 -3.24 -5.88 -20.75
C ARG A 44 -3.86 -6.08 -22.12
N TRP A 45 -3.18 -5.60 -23.16
CA TRP A 45 -3.69 -5.58 -24.55
C TRP A 45 -5.07 -4.92 -24.66
N ASN A 46 -5.30 -3.82 -23.94
CA ASN A 46 -6.59 -3.12 -23.83
C ASN A 46 -7.76 -4.00 -23.35
N ARG A 47 -7.46 -5.08 -22.63
CA ARG A 47 -8.45 -5.94 -21.99
C ARG A 47 -8.16 -6.09 -20.50
N PRO A 48 -9.18 -6.21 -19.64
CA PRO A 48 -8.98 -6.52 -18.24
C PRO A 48 -8.47 -7.97 -18.09
N TRP A 49 -7.46 -8.16 -17.25
CA TRP A 49 -6.94 -9.46 -16.83
C TRP A 49 -6.91 -9.53 -15.32
N LEU A 50 -7.40 -10.63 -14.77
CA LEU A 50 -7.30 -10.89 -13.33
C LEU A 50 -5.90 -11.39 -12.98
N ARG A 51 -5.31 -10.78 -11.97
CA ARG A 51 -4.00 -11.12 -11.42
C ARG A 51 -4.18 -12.30 -10.46
N LYS A 52 -3.19 -13.21 -10.45
CA LYS A 52 -3.24 -14.43 -9.62
C LYS A 52 -2.69 -14.23 -8.21
N ARG A 53 -1.89 -13.19 -8.00
CA ARG A 53 -1.23 -12.89 -6.72
C ARG A 53 -1.66 -11.52 -6.24
N VAL A 54 -1.87 -11.38 -4.93
CA VAL A 54 -2.20 -10.11 -4.31
C VAL A 54 -0.93 -9.56 -3.68
N SER A 55 -0.33 -8.56 -4.31
CA SER A 55 0.83 -7.86 -3.78
C SER A 55 0.42 -6.46 -3.35
N VAL A 56 0.92 -5.98 -2.22
CA VAL A 56 0.63 -4.61 -1.75
C VAL A 56 1.91 -3.79 -1.75
N CYS A 57 1.87 -2.66 -2.45
CA CYS A 57 2.92 -1.65 -2.47
C CYS A 57 2.58 -0.56 -1.46
N VAL A 58 3.49 -0.28 -0.53
CA VAL A 58 3.39 0.86 0.38
C VAL A 58 4.40 1.92 -0.04
N LEU A 59 3.94 3.16 -0.20
CA LEU A 59 4.78 4.32 -0.44
C LEU A 59 5.23 4.87 0.90
N VAL A 60 6.53 4.83 1.14
CA VAL A 60 7.15 5.26 2.39
C VAL A 60 7.79 6.62 2.18
N VAL A 61 7.37 7.57 3.03
CA VAL A 61 7.96 8.90 3.14
C VAL A 61 9.41 8.78 3.61
N GLN A 62 10.32 9.37 2.84
CA GLN A 62 11.72 9.51 3.21
C GLN A 62 12.10 11.00 3.29
N PRO A 63 12.74 11.43 4.39
CA PRO A 63 13.30 12.78 4.47
C PRO A 63 14.52 12.87 3.53
N GLU A 64 14.51 13.76 2.54
CA GLU A 64 15.74 14.11 1.82
C GLU A 64 16.49 15.27 2.49
N PRO A 65 17.83 15.31 2.36
CA PRO A 65 18.66 16.41 2.88
C PRO A 65 18.29 17.80 2.34
N LEU A 66 17.62 17.88 1.19
CA LEU A 66 17.26 19.13 0.49
C LEU A 66 15.84 19.63 0.79
N GLY A 67 15.19 19.10 1.84
CA GLY A 67 13.83 19.51 2.22
C GLY A 67 12.72 19.04 1.25
N ARG A 68 13.06 18.22 0.25
CA ARG A 68 12.08 17.51 -0.57
C ARG A 68 11.69 16.20 0.11
N VAL A 69 10.39 15.90 0.10
CA VAL A 69 9.89 14.61 0.56
C VAL A 69 9.91 13.66 -0.65
N ASP A 70 10.74 12.63 -0.60
CA ASP A 70 10.70 11.57 -1.60
C ASP A 70 9.90 10.37 -1.11
N LEU A 71 9.20 9.72 -2.03
CA LEU A 71 8.42 8.52 -1.76
C LEU A 71 9.14 7.33 -2.35
N THR A 72 9.46 6.34 -1.53
CA THR A 72 10.01 5.08 -2.02
C THR A 72 9.02 3.95 -1.85
N THR A 73 8.97 3.06 -2.84
CA THR A 73 8.04 1.95 -2.86
C THR A 73 8.61 0.72 -2.16
N ALA A 74 7.81 0.12 -1.27
CA ALA A 74 8.08 -1.16 -0.64
C ALA A 74 6.92 -2.11 -0.97
N THR A 75 7.19 -3.13 -1.78
CA THR A 75 6.17 -4.07 -2.25
C THR A 75 6.34 -5.41 -1.59
N VAL A 76 5.27 -5.86 -0.93
CA VAL A 76 5.18 -7.19 -0.31
C VAL A 76 4.37 -8.09 -1.24
N PRO A 77 4.99 -9.13 -1.82
CA PRO A 77 4.28 -10.12 -2.62
C PRO A 77 3.42 -11.02 -1.74
N ASP A 78 2.36 -11.58 -2.32
CA ASP A 78 1.47 -12.56 -1.67
C ASP A 78 0.98 -12.08 -0.29
N ALA A 79 0.64 -10.79 -0.21
CA ALA A 79 0.24 -10.12 1.02
C ALA A 79 -1.05 -10.71 1.63
N ASP A 80 -1.89 -11.34 0.81
CA ASP A 80 -3.15 -11.95 1.22
C ASP A 80 -3.00 -13.30 1.93
N VAL A 81 -1.89 -14.01 1.72
CA VAL A 81 -1.63 -15.30 2.39
C VAL A 81 -0.92 -15.13 3.74
N LEU A 82 -0.33 -13.96 3.97
CA LEU A 82 0.41 -13.68 5.21
C LEU A 82 -0.56 -13.43 6.37
N SER A 83 -0.14 -13.77 7.59
CA SER A 83 -0.77 -13.20 8.79
C SER A 83 -0.49 -11.70 8.88
N LEU A 84 -1.21 -10.98 9.74
CA LEU A 84 -0.95 -9.55 9.93
C LEU A 84 0.49 -9.28 10.41
N GLN A 85 0.97 -10.08 11.36
CA GLN A 85 2.34 -10.00 11.88
C GLN A 85 3.35 -10.40 10.79
N GLY A 86 3.07 -11.45 10.01
CA GLY A 86 3.91 -11.85 8.89
C GLY A 86 4.02 -10.75 7.83
N PHE A 87 2.91 -10.11 7.50
CA PHE A 87 2.87 -8.97 6.59
C PHE A 87 3.66 -7.77 7.14
N ALA A 88 3.49 -7.42 8.41
CA ALA A 88 4.22 -6.32 9.03
C ALA A 88 5.74 -6.58 9.07
N ALA A 89 6.17 -7.82 9.35
CA ALA A 89 7.58 -8.20 9.33
C ALA A 89 8.15 -8.14 7.91
N ALA A 90 7.41 -8.65 6.91
CA ALA A 90 7.81 -8.58 5.51
C ALA A 90 7.91 -7.13 5.01
N MET A 91 6.96 -6.28 5.41
CA MET A 91 6.97 -4.85 5.08
C MET A 91 8.18 -4.16 5.70
N GLU A 92 8.44 -4.32 7.00
CA GLU A 92 9.60 -3.73 7.67
C GLU A 92 10.90 -4.17 6.99
N ALA A 93 11.06 -5.46 6.69
CA ALA A 93 12.23 -5.96 5.96
C ALA A 93 12.40 -5.29 4.59
N ARG A 94 11.30 -5.07 3.85
CA ARG A 94 11.34 -4.35 2.56
C ARG A 94 11.67 -2.89 2.72
N VAL A 95 11.11 -2.21 3.72
CA VAL A 95 11.42 -0.79 4.01
C VAL A 95 12.89 -0.62 4.38
N GLN A 96 13.44 -1.50 5.21
CA GLN A 96 14.88 -1.49 5.57
C GLN A 96 15.76 -1.75 4.35
N GLN A 97 15.43 -2.75 3.53
CA GLN A 97 16.14 -3.00 2.27
C GLN A 97 16.12 -1.80 1.33
N VAL A 98 14.98 -1.12 1.21
CA VAL A 98 14.81 0.04 0.34
C VAL A 98 15.62 1.23 0.86
N ARG A 99 15.65 1.46 2.18
CA ARG A 99 16.48 2.48 2.82
C ARG A 99 17.97 2.20 2.57
N HIS A 100 18.44 0.98 2.85
CA HIS A 100 19.85 0.59 2.63
C HIS A 100 20.24 0.55 1.14
N ARG A 101 19.35 0.11 0.24
CA ARG A 101 19.60 0.16 -1.20
C ARG A 101 19.73 1.59 -1.67
N ARG A 102 19.00 2.54 -1.09
CA ARG A 102 19.14 3.95 -1.45
C ARG A 102 20.51 4.50 -1.07
N ASP A 103 21.11 4.08 0.05
CA ASP A 103 22.49 4.45 0.38
C ASP A 103 23.46 4.01 -0.74
N THR A 104 23.37 2.75 -1.18
CA THR A 104 24.23 2.20 -2.24
C THR A 104 23.90 2.70 -3.67
N VAL A 105 22.63 3.01 -3.95
CA VAL A 105 22.15 3.52 -5.25
C VAL A 105 22.32 5.04 -5.35
N ILE A 106 22.30 5.80 -4.26
CA ILE A 106 22.70 7.22 -4.28
C ILE A 106 24.20 7.32 -4.56
N GLU A 107 25.03 6.42 -3.98
CA GLU A 107 26.47 6.36 -4.27
C GLU A 107 26.78 5.92 -5.72
N ARG A 108 26.09 4.90 -6.27
CA ARG A 108 26.38 4.35 -7.62
C ARG A 108 25.52 4.93 -8.74
N GLY A 109 24.26 5.24 -8.46
CA GLY A 109 23.20 5.60 -9.41
C GLY A 109 23.18 7.08 -9.81
N LYS A 110 23.63 7.99 -8.93
CA LYS A 110 23.84 9.42 -9.28
C LYS A 110 24.72 9.62 -10.52
N ARG A 111 25.53 8.62 -10.90
CA ARG A 111 26.45 8.66 -12.05
C ARG A 111 25.86 8.08 -13.36
N ARG A 112 24.72 7.39 -13.35
CA ARG A 112 24.12 6.75 -14.56
C ARG A 112 22.69 7.17 -14.87
N SER A 113 21.84 7.42 -13.88
CA SER A 113 20.46 7.87 -14.14
C SER A 113 20.39 9.34 -14.53
N SER A 114 21.34 10.16 -14.07
CA SER A 114 21.52 11.57 -14.45
C SER A 114 22.03 11.76 -15.88
N LEU A 115 22.51 10.69 -16.53
CA LEU A 115 22.99 10.73 -17.92
C LEU A 115 21.86 10.66 -18.95
N VAL A 116 20.66 10.27 -18.54
CA VAL A 116 19.52 10.13 -19.45
C VAL A 116 18.76 11.45 -19.48
N PRO A 117 18.70 12.15 -20.64
CA PRO A 117 17.91 13.36 -20.77
C PRO A 117 16.44 13.10 -20.42
N GLY A 118 15.80 13.99 -19.66
CA GLY A 118 14.45 13.78 -19.13
C GLY A 118 13.38 13.52 -20.22
N ILE A 119 13.60 13.98 -21.44
CA ILE A 119 12.74 13.72 -22.60
C ILE A 119 12.58 12.23 -22.92
N PHE A 120 13.60 11.40 -22.64
CA PHE A 120 13.56 9.96 -22.90
C PHE A 120 12.96 9.16 -21.75
N MET A 121 12.85 9.74 -20.55
CA MET A 121 12.40 9.03 -19.36
C MET A 121 10.99 8.47 -19.52
N ASN A 122 10.08 9.26 -20.09
CA ASN A 122 8.70 8.82 -20.36
C ASN A 122 8.67 7.63 -21.33
N ALA A 123 9.50 7.63 -22.38
CA ALA A 123 9.59 6.52 -23.32
C ALA A 123 10.13 5.25 -22.64
N ILE A 124 11.17 5.39 -21.81
CA ILE A 124 11.77 4.29 -21.05
C ILE A 124 10.76 3.70 -20.06
N LEU A 125 10.07 4.53 -19.27
CA LEU A 125 9.05 4.07 -18.31
C LEU A 125 7.88 3.37 -19.02
N ARG A 126 7.46 3.87 -20.18
CA ARG A 126 6.42 3.22 -21.01
C ARG A 126 6.89 1.87 -21.55
N LEU A 127 8.12 1.78 -22.05
CA LEU A 127 8.72 0.53 -22.52
C LEU A 127 8.82 -0.48 -21.38
N LEU A 128 9.31 -0.06 -20.22
CA LEU A 128 9.47 -0.92 -19.06
C LEU A 128 8.11 -1.42 -18.55
N SER A 129 7.11 -0.53 -18.48
CA SER A 129 5.73 -0.90 -18.18
C SER A 129 5.15 -1.89 -19.21
N PHE A 130 5.45 -1.70 -20.49
CA PHE A 130 5.03 -2.61 -21.55
C PHE A 130 5.66 -4.01 -21.38
N VAL A 131 6.96 -4.10 -21.12
CA VAL A 131 7.66 -5.36 -20.90
C VAL A 131 7.13 -6.09 -19.66
N TRP A 132 7.04 -5.40 -18.51
CA TRP A 132 6.56 -6.00 -17.26
C TRP A 132 5.11 -6.47 -17.33
N TYR A 133 4.21 -5.64 -17.88
CA TYR A 133 2.78 -5.87 -17.69
C TYR A 133 2.05 -6.24 -18.98
N THR A 134 2.45 -5.72 -20.15
CA THR A 134 1.84 -6.12 -21.42
C THR A 134 2.42 -7.44 -21.90
N LEU A 135 3.74 -7.57 -21.94
CA LEU A 135 4.39 -8.83 -22.30
C LEU A 135 4.39 -9.84 -21.15
N ASN A 136 4.20 -9.38 -19.91
CA ASN A 136 4.23 -10.22 -18.70
C ASN A 136 5.60 -10.91 -18.52
N VAL A 137 6.68 -10.20 -18.85
CA VAL A 137 8.05 -10.72 -18.77
C VAL A 137 8.63 -10.44 -17.39
N ASP A 138 9.15 -11.48 -16.76
CA ASP A 138 9.89 -11.39 -15.51
C ASP A 138 11.31 -10.88 -15.79
N LEU A 139 11.65 -9.72 -15.23
CA LEU A 139 12.97 -9.11 -15.36
C LEU A 139 13.89 -9.39 -14.15
N ALA A 140 13.54 -10.37 -13.31
CA ALA A 140 14.38 -10.80 -12.20
C ALA A 140 15.81 -11.19 -12.65
N TRP A 141 15.95 -11.75 -13.86
CA TRP A 141 17.25 -12.14 -14.43
C TRP A 141 18.20 -10.95 -14.70
N VAL A 142 17.68 -9.72 -14.86
CA VAL A 142 18.49 -8.48 -14.90
C VAL A 142 18.52 -7.73 -13.57
N GLY A 143 18.11 -8.39 -12.48
CA GLY A 143 18.12 -7.81 -11.13
C GLY A 143 16.97 -6.83 -10.86
N MET A 144 15.96 -6.76 -11.72
CA MET A 144 14.77 -5.93 -11.52
C MET A 144 13.69 -6.68 -10.74
N PRO A 145 12.94 -6.02 -9.83
CA PRO A 145 11.85 -6.67 -9.13
C PRO A 145 10.76 -7.12 -10.10
N ARG A 146 10.21 -8.30 -9.87
CA ARG A 146 9.00 -8.75 -10.55
C ARG A 146 7.83 -7.93 -10.02
N ASP A 147 7.15 -7.20 -10.91
CA ASP A 147 5.94 -6.44 -10.58
C ASP A 147 6.12 -5.47 -9.38
N PRO A 148 6.90 -4.39 -9.59
CA PRO A 148 7.33 -3.49 -8.51
C PRO A 148 6.22 -2.78 -7.76
N PHE A 149 5.00 -2.67 -8.31
CA PHE A 149 3.90 -1.92 -7.69
C PHE A 149 2.75 -2.81 -7.22
N GLY A 150 2.73 -4.07 -7.65
CA GLY A 150 1.75 -5.03 -7.16
C GLY A 150 0.32 -4.74 -7.62
N SER A 151 -0.61 -5.10 -6.76
CA SER A 151 -2.06 -5.09 -7.02
C SER A 151 -2.72 -3.82 -6.47
N ILE A 152 -2.26 -3.38 -5.29
CA ILE A 152 -2.80 -2.25 -4.55
C ILE A 152 -1.63 -1.37 -4.11
N ALA A 153 -1.78 -0.06 -4.21
CA ALA A 153 -0.83 0.90 -3.68
C ALA A 153 -1.41 1.67 -2.49
N VAL A 154 -0.67 1.75 -1.39
CA VAL A 154 -1.06 2.48 -0.18
C VAL A 154 -0.05 3.58 0.08
N SER A 155 -0.49 4.82 0.24
CA SER A 155 0.38 5.95 0.61
C SER A 155 -0.16 6.64 1.86
N ASN A 156 0.60 6.59 2.95
CA ASN A 156 0.20 7.20 4.20
C ASN A 156 0.35 8.73 4.14
N VAL A 157 -0.75 9.44 3.97
CA VAL A 157 -0.77 10.91 3.99
C VAL A 157 -1.00 11.46 5.40
N GLY A 158 -1.51 10.63 6.30
CA GLY A 158 -1.62 10.95 7.72
C GLY A 158 -0.29 11.20 8.41
N SER A 159 0.80 10.55 7.99
CA SER A 159 2.14 10.85 8.52
C SER A 159 2.65 12.24 8.13
N LEU A 160 2.00 12.91 7.17
CA LEU A 160 2.26 14.30 6.79
C LEU A 160 1.27 15.28 7.44
N GLY A 161 0.42 14.80 8.36
CA GLY A 161 -0.61 15.61 9.01
C GLY A 161 -1.87 15.87 8.17
N LEU A 162 -2.01 15.22 7.01
CA LEU A 162 -3.17 15.42 6.13
C LEU A 162 -4.34 14.55 6.58
N GLU A 163 -5.53 15.15 6.66
CA GLU A 163 -6.78 14.41 6.89
C GLU A 163 -7.19 13.58 5.66
N ARG A 164 -6.98 14.12 4.45
CA ARG A 164 -7.39 13.52 3.18
C ARG A 164 -6.40 13.90 2.09
N ALA A 165 -6.18 13.00 1.15
CA ALA A 165 -5.47 13.28 -0.10
C ALA A 165 -5.92 12.32 -1.19
N TRP A 166 -5.86 12.77 -2.44
CA TRP A 166 -6.10 11.92 -3.60
C TRP A 166 -4.77 11.56 -4.25
N LEU A 167 -4.58 10.27 -4.50
CA LEU A 167 -3.38 9.78 -5.15
C LEU A 167 -3.60 9.82 -6.66
N ALA A 168 -2.71 10.49 -7.37
CA ALA A 168 -2.70 10.46 -8.82
C ALA A 168 -2.35 9.04 -9.30
N MET A 169 -3.15 8.53 -10.23
CA MET A 169 -2.80 7.29 -10.91
C MET A 169 -1.58 7.50 -11.78
N VAL A 170 -0.59 6.62 -11.66
CA VAL A 170 0.66 6.73 -12.40
C VAL A 170 0.68 5.66 -13.50
N PRO A 171 0.47 6.01 -14.79
CA PRO A 171 0.15 5.04 -15.84
C PRO A 171 1.14 3.89 -15.99
N TYR A 172 2.44 4.14 -15.78
CA TYR A 172 3.46 3.10 -15.94
C TYR A 172 3.40 2.02 -14.84
N THR A 173 2.78 2.31 -13.69
CA THR A 173 2.66 1.38 -12.55
C THR A 173 1.56 0.33 -12.74
N ARG A 174 0.50 0.68 -13.50
CA ARG A 174 -0.68 -0.15 -13.79
C ARG A 174 -1.42 -0.70 -12.56
N VAL A 175 -1.28 -0.03 -11.43
CA VAL A 175 -2.07 -0.32 -10.23
C VAL A 175 -3.50 0.18 -10.45
N ALA A 176 -4.48 -0.66 -10.18
CA ALA A 176 -5.90 -0.34 -10.38
C ALA A 176 -6.54 0.33 -9.15
N LEU A 177 -5.95 0.15 -7.96
CA LEU A 177 -6.52 0.61 -6.68
C LEU A 177 -5.44 1.28 -5.82
N TYR A 178 -5.68 2.55 -5.49
CA TYR A 178 -4.83 3.35 -4.61
C TYR A 178 -5.59 3.72 -3.34
N LEU A 179 -4.94 3.62 -2.20
CA LEU A 179 -5.49 3.94 -0.88
C LEU A 179 -4.60 4.96 -0.16
N ALA A 180 -5.21 5.99 0.40
CA ALA A 180 -4.53 6.99 1.20
C ALA A 180 -5.18 7.13 2.58
N PRO A 181 -4.68 6.41 3.61
CA PRO A 181 -5.10 6.67 4.98
C PRO A 181 -4.62 8.04 5.44
N GLY A 182 -5.55 8.83 5.96
CA GLY A 182 -5.30 10.14 6.55
C GLY A 182 -4.84 10.07 8.01
N ALA A 183 -4.64 11.23 8.63
CA ALA A 183 -4.31 11.34 10.04
C ALA A 183 -5.49 10.87 10.89
N VAL A 184 -5.20 10.09 11.93
CA VAL A 184 -6.19 9.76 12.95
C VAL A 184 -6.39 10.98 13.83
N ARG A 185 -7.62 11.44 13.98
CA ARG A 185 -7.98 12.66 14.72
C ARG A 185 -9.09 12.43 15.72
N ASP A 186 -9.12 13.29 16.73
CA ASP A 186 -10.28 13.42 17.61
C ASP A 186 -11.46 14.00 16.83
N ALA A 187 -12.63 13.39 17.02
CA ALA A 187 -13.88 13.80 16.41
C ALA A 187 -15.05 13.40 17.31
N PRO A 188 -16.14 14.17 17.32
CA PRO A 188 -17.38 13.71 17.93
C PRO A 188 -17.94 12.53 17.12
N VAL A 189 -18.19 11.40 17.78
CA VAL A 189 -18.77 10.18 17.18
C VAL A 189 -20.04 9.82 17.92
N LEU A 190 -20.97 9.18 17.22
CA LEU A 190 -22.20 8.70 17.81
C LEU A 190 -22.00 7.26 18.31
N GLU A 191 -22.16 7.04 19.61
CA GLU A 191 -22.21 5.72 20.23
C GLU A 191 -23.61 5.48 20.82
N GLY A 192 -24.37 4.56 20.20
CA GLY A 192 -25.81 4.45 20.46
C GLY A 192 -26.51 5.75 20.10
N ASP A 193 -27.15 6.38 21.08
CA ASP A 193 -27.82 7.68 20.93
C ASP A 193 -27.02 8.85 21.55
N SER A 194 -25.79 8.62 22.01
CA SER A 194 -24.96 9.64 22.67
C SER A 194 -23.79 10.09 21.80
N LEU A 195 -23.55 11.40 21.76
CA LEU A 195 -22.36 11.98 21.13
C LEU A 195 -21.18 11.93 22.10
N VAL A 196 -20.14 11.17 21.76
CA VAL A 196 -18.93 10.99 22.58
C VAL A 196 -17.67 11.42 21.82
N PRO A 197 -16.60 11.86 22.51
CA PRO A 197 -15.30 12.02 21.87
C PRO A 197 -14.80 10.66 21.37
N GLY A 198 -14.36 10.57 20.12
CA GLY A 198 -13.77 9.36 19.58
C GLY A 198 -12.70 9.63 18.53
N LYS A 199 -12.08 8.56 18.05
CA LYS A 199 -11.03 8.64 17.01
C LYS A 199 -11.56 8.29 15.62
N LEU A 200 -11.38 9.20 14.66
CA LEU A 200 -11.75 9.03 13.26
C LEU A 200 -10.53 9.06 12.34
N MET A 201 -10.58 8.30 11.25
CA MET A 201 -9.63 8.38 10.14
C MET A 201 -10.39 8.34 8.83
N THR A 202 -10.08 9.26 7.91
CA THR A 202 -10.57 9.19 6.54
C THR A 202 -9.64 8.30 5.70
N LEU A 203 -10.21 7.34 4.99
CA LEU A 203 -9.51 6.56 3.97
C LEU A 203 -9.93 7.05 2.58
N SER A 204 -8.99 7.61 1.82
CA SER A 204 -9.26 8.05 0.45
C SER A 204 -8.94 6.92 -0.53
N CYS A 205 -9.74 6.78 -1.59
CA CYS A 205 -9.54 5.76 -2.60
C CYS A 205 -9.56 6.40 -4.00
N THR A 206 -8.54 6.09 -4.81
CA THR A 206 -8.52 6.38 -6.25
C THR A 206 -8.46 5.05 -6.99
N PHE A 207 -9.29 4.86 -8.01
CA PHE A 207 -9.30 3.61 -8.77
C PHE A 207 -9.48 3.82 -10.28
N ASP A 208 -9.06 2.82 -11.07
CA ASP A 208 -9.22 2.81 -12.51
C ASP A 208 -10.65 2.38 -12.90
N ALA A 209 -11.51 3.34 -13.25
CA ALA A 209 -12.89 3.07 -13.67
C ALA A 209 -13.01 2.24 -14.97
N ARG A 210 -11.90 1.99 -15.69
CA ARG A 210 -11.89 1.05 -16.83
C ARG A 210 -11.81 -0.41 -16.40
N LEU A 211 -11.35 -0.65 -15.17
CA LEU A 211 -11.12 -1.98 -14.60
C LEU A 211 -12.11 -2.29 -13.48
N LEU A 212 -12.43 -1.31 -12.64
CA LEU A 212 -13.20 -1.48 -11.42
C LEU A 212 -14.46 -0.59 -11.46
N ASP A 213 -15.61 -1.18 -11.13
CA ASP A 213 -16.85 -0.43 -10.94
C ASP A 213 -17.03 0.04 -9.48
N HIS A 214 -17.99 0.95 -9.28
CA HIS A 214 -18.26 1.56 -7.99
C HIS A 214 -18.78 0.56 -6.95
N GLU A 215 -19.51 -0.47 -7.38
CA GLU A 215 -20.11 -1.46 -6.48
C GLU A 215 -19.02 -2.35 -5.88
N LEU A 216 -18.13 -2.85 -6.73
CA LEU A 216 -16.96 -3.63 -6.34
C LEU A 216 -16.04 -2.85 -5.42
N VAL A 217 -15.72 -1.60 -5.77
CA VAL A 217 -14.89 -0.73 -4.91
C VAL A 217 -15.58 -0.46 -3.58
N SER A 218 -16.90 -0.25 -3.58
CA SER A 218 -17.68 -0.10 -2.35
C SER A 218 -17.52 -1.32 -1.44
N ARG A 219 -17.69 -2.54 -1.96
CA ARG A 219 -17.51 -3.78 -1.19
C ARG A 219 -16.10 -3.91 -0.62
N VAL A 220 -15.07 -3.56 -1.39
CA VAL A 220 -13.68 -3.54 -0.93
C VAL A 220 -13.49 -2.56 0.23
N LEU A 221 -14.00 -1.33 0.10
CA LEU A 221 -13.88 -0.30 1.14
C LEU A 221 -14.66 -0.66 2.41
N HIS A 222 -15.84 -1.26 2.28
CA HIS A 222 -16.61 -1.77 3.42
C HIS A 222 -15.87 -2.88 4.16
N HIS A 223 -15.23 -3.80 3.42
CA HIS A 223 -14.41 -4.85 4.03
C HIS A 223 -13.22 -4.26 4.80
N ILE A 224 -12.53 -3.27 4.22
CA ILE A 224 -11.43 -2.59 4.92
C ILE A 224 -11.95 -1.86 6.16
N GLY A 225 -13.07 -1.15 6.06
CA GLY A 225 -13.70 -0.46 7.19
C GLY A 225 -14.07 -1.41 8.32
N ALA A 226 -14.71 -2.54 7.99
CA ALA A 226 -15.09 -3.57 8.96
C ALA A 226 -13.87 -4.16 9.67
N ALA A 227 -12.79 -4.47 8.92
CA ALA A 227 -11.56 -4.98 9.52
C ALA A 227 -10.87 -3.99 10.46
N LEU A 228 -10.96 -2.68 10.18
CA LEU A 228 -10.42 -1.64 11.05
C LEU A 228 -11.32 -1.37 12.27
N GLN A 229 -12.63 -1.55 12.13
CA GLN A 229 -13.59 -1.38 13.23
C GLN A 229 -13.59 -2.59 14.18
N ASP A 230 -13.28 -3.78 13.67
CA ASP A 230 -13.15 -5.02 14.45
C ASP A 230 -11.90 -5.84 14.04
N PRO A 231 -10.70 -5.40 14.45
CA PRO A 231 -9.45 -6.06 14.06
C PRO A 231 -9.31 -7.47 14.67
N GLU A 232 -9.91 -7.74 15.82
CA GLU A 232 -9.87 -9.06 16.44
C GLU A 232 -10.69 -10.08 15.66
N SER A 233 -11.86 -9.69 15.16
CA SER A 233 -12.62 -10.55 14.25
C SER A 233 -11.90 -10.75 12.91
N ALA A 234 -11.12 -9.78 12.45
CA ALA A 234 -10.43 -9.85 11.16
C ALA A 234 -9.13 -10.68 11.21
N TRP A 235 -8.31 -10.51 12.25
CA TRP A 235 -6.97 -11.10 12.33
C TRP A 235 -6.71 -11.93 13.59
N GLY A 236 -7.75 -12.17 14.39
CA GLY A 236 -7.65 -12.88 15.66
C GLY A 236 -7.18 -11.97 16.81
N PRO A 237 -7.18 -12.49 18.04
CA PRO A 237 -6.79 -11.73 19.21
C PRO A 237 -5.32 -11.26 19.10
N PRO A 238 -4.95 -10.16 19.78
CA PRO A 238 -3.58 -9.67 19.81
C PRO A 238 -2.73 -10.62 20.68
N ILE A 239 -2.40 -11.80 20.17
CA ILE A 239 -1.60 -12.79 20.90
C ILE A 239 -0.14 -12.33 20.90
N PRO A 240 0.50 -12.17 22.07
CA PRO A 240 1.95 -12.04 22.15
C PRO A 240 2.56 -13.38 21.70
N THR A 241 3.20 -13.40 20.54
CA THR A 241 4.08 -14.51 20.18
C THR A 241 5.24 -14.50 21.17
N ARG A 242 5.26 -15.49 22.08
CA ARG A 242 6.41 -15.77 22.95
C ARG A 242 7.63 -16.17 22.15
#